data_AF-A0A936HDA5-F1
#
_entry.id   AF-A0A936HDA5-F1
#
_cell.length_a   1.000
_cell.length_b   1.000
_cell.length_c   1.000
_cell.angle_alpha   90.00
_cell.angle_beta   90.00
_cell.angle_gamma   90.00
#
_symmetry.space_group_name_H-M   'P 1'
#
loop_
_entity.id
_entity.type
_entity.pdbx_description
1 polymer ?
#
loop_
_entity_poly.entity_id
_entity_poly.type
_entity_poly.pdbx_seq_one_letter_code
_entity_poly.pdbx_strand_id
1 'polypeptide(L)'
;MSLWVDSIKLSNIQWVVLLVVFLWPVSGFAKQVTLAWDANTERNVGGYRIYYGPASRAYTSTVDVGNQTTYTVSNLEEGKPYYFAVTAYNTRQTFESGFSNEVNIGGNTVLLAFQESPSQGSYESGVGLIRGWVCNASTVEVEIDGGAPLKTAYGAPRSDTAATCGTVNTGYGLTYNWGALGDGVHSLRVLADGVEFSRVSFYVTTLGQPFIAGISGQGLLTDFPQVTKPVAVRWSEPHQNFMIVDANSLNSGRASLNSFAGELAAAAARAIQESPSQGSYESGVSLIRGWVCNASTVEVEIDGGERLKAGYGTARPDTAANCGNANTGYALAFNWNSLGDGIHTLRALADGVEFANISFSVATLGSEFLTGLPSYQHTVADFPSTGRNTVLRWSEPHQNFVIVGVQ
;
A
#
# COMPACT_ATOMS: atom_id res chain seq x y z
N MET A 1 -3.39 21.75 38.50
CA MET A 1 -4.12 22.42 37.39
C MET A 1 -3.12 22.50 36.26
N SER A 2 -3.17 21.54 35.35
CA SER A 2 -2.22 21.38 34.25
C SER A 2 -2.62 22.32 33.11
N LEU A 3 -1.71 23.18 32.69
CA LEU A 3 -1.82 23.89 31.41
C LEU A 3 -1.46 22.90 30.29
N TRP A 4 -2.18 22.89 29.17
CA TRP A 4 -1.82 22.11 27.99
C TRP A 4 -2.32 22.79 26.71
N VAL A 5 -1.51 22.76 25.63
CA VAL A 5 -1.86 23.36 24.33
C VAL A 5 -2.22 22.22 23.37
N ASP A 6 -3.47 22.18 22.89
CA ASP A 6 -4.04 21.05 22.15
C ASP A 6 -3.63 21.00 20.66
N SER A 7 -3.35 22.12 19.98
CA SER A 7 -3.01 22.10 18.55
C SER A 7 -2.13 23.26 18.07
N ILE A 8 -1.11 22.95 17.26
CA ILE A 8 -0.28 23.91 16.50
C ILE A 8 -0.30 23.57 14.99
N LYS A 9 -0.37 24.58 14.11
CA LYS A 9 -0.51 24.46 12.64
C LYS A 9 0.34 25.49 11.86
N LEU A 10 0.63 25.20 10.58
CA LEU A 10 1.24 26.12 9.61
C LEU A 10 0.15 26.93 8.88
N SER A 11 0.35 28.24 8.63
CA SER A 11 -0.64 29.10 7.93
C SER A 11 -0.16 29.57 6.55
N ASN A 12 -1.10 29.64 5.58
CA ASN A 12 -0.86 30.13 4.21
C ASN A 12 -1.54 31.50 4.02
N ILE A 13 -0.79 32.56 3.69
CA ILE A 13 -1.33 33.88 3.28
C ILE A 13 -0.83 34.19 1.87
N GLN A 14 -1.75 34.43 0.93
CA GLN A 14 -1.46 34.86 -0.45
C GLN A 14 -1.04 36.33 -0.51
N TRP A 15 -0.03 36.66 -1.33
CA TRP A 15 0.46 38.03 -1.54
C TRP A 15 0.20 38.53 -2.96
N VAL A 16 -0.30 39.76 -3.08
CA VAL A 16 -0.34 40.55 -4.32
C VAL A 16 1.02 41.23 -4.51
N VAL A 17 1.65 41.07 -5.66
CA VAL A 17 2.96 41.64 -5.99
C VAL A 17 2.80 43.01 -6.66
N LEU A 18 3.45 44.04 -6.10
CA LEU A 18 3.69 45.33 -6.76
C LEU A 18 5.18 45.43 -7.08
N LEU A 19 5.52 45.66 -8.35
CA LEU A 19 6.87 45.54 -8.90
C LEU A 19 7.64 46.86 -8.76
N VAL A 20 8.66 46.90 -7.90
CA VAL A 20 9.68 47.97 -7.83
C VAL A 20 11.06 47.31 -7.88
N VAL A 21 11.84 47.63 -8.90
CA VAL A 21 13.20 47.09 -9.11
C VAL A 21 14.19 47.89 -8.27
N PHE A 22 14.92 47.20 -7.38
CA PHE A 22 16.04 47.75 -6.63
C PHE A 22 17.18 46.72 -6.59
N LEU A 23 18.40 47.15 -6.95
CA LEU A 23 19.64 46.35 -6.91
C LEU A 23 20.14 46.20 -5.46
N TRP A 24 20.06 44.99 -4.89
CA TRP A 24 20.54 44.66 -3.54
C TRP A 24 21.47 43.43 -3.61
N PRO A 25 22.47 43.31 -2.71
CA PRO A 25 23.37 42.16 -2.66
C PRO A 25 22.59 40.87 -2.40
N VAL A 26 23.10 39.75 -2.92
CA VAL A 26 22.49 38.43 -2.75
C VAL A 26 22.56 38.04 -1.27
N SER A 27 21.50 38.35 -0.53
CA SER A 27 21.21 37.73 0.76
C SER A 27 20.81 36.29 0.49
N GLY A 28 21.44 35.32 1.17
CA GLY A 28 20.93 33.96 1.19
C GLY A 28 19.47 33.98 1.65
N PHE A 29 18.59 33.29 0.93
CA PHE A 29 17.17 33.24 1.27
C PHE A 29 17.02 32.48 2.60
N ALA A 30 16.73 33.22 3.67
CA ALA A 30 16.32 32.64 4.94
C ALA A 30 14.87 32.14 4.82
N LYS A 31 14.62 30.88 5.20
CA LYS A 31 13.26 30.36 5.29
C LYS A 31 12.58 30.95 6.53
N GLN A 32 11.30 31.27 6.41
CA GLN A 32 10.46 31.70 7.52
C GLN A 32 9.25 30.78 7.65
N VAL A 33 8.81 30.55 8.88
CA VAL A 33 7.67 29.68 9.18
C VAL A 33 6.76 30.34 10.19
N THR A 34 5.49 30.49 9.81
CA THR A 34 4.44 30.99 10.68
C THR A 34 3.73 29.82 11.35
N LEU A 35 3.82 29.78 12.68
CA LEU A 35 3.14 28.85 13.56
C LEU A 35 1.88 29.53 14.12
N ALA A 36 0.80 28.78 14.26
CA ALA A 36 -0.41 29.21 14.97
C ALA A 36 -0.92 28.11 15.90
N TRP A 37 -1.45 28.46 17.07
CA TRP A 37 -1.98 27.50 18.04
C TRP A 37 -3.25 28.01 18.72
N ASP A 38 -4.04 27.08 19.25
CA ASP A 38 -5.26 27.40 19.98
C ASP A 38 -4.93 27.96 21.38
N ALA A 39 -5.62 29.03 21.77
CA ALA A 39 -5.42 29.64 23.07
C ALA A 39 -5.96 28.75 24.20
N ASN A 40 -5.18 28.61 25.28
CA ASN A 40 -5.62 28.04 26.54
C ASN A 40 -6.83 28.80 27.13
N THR A 41 -7.75 28.06 27.77
CA THR A 41 -8.98 28.63 28.37
C THR A 41 -8.82 28.98 29.85
N GLU A 42 -7.71 28.57 30.46
CA GLU A 42 -7.41 28.84 31.86
C GLU A 42 -7.08 30.32 32.12
N ARG A 43 -7.67 30.89 33.19
CA ARG A 43 -7.52 32.32 33.52
C ARG A 43 -6.12 32.75 33.96
N ASN A 44 -5.24 31.79 34.29
CA ASN A 44 -3.91 32.05 34.82
C ASN A 44 -2.79 31.88 33.79
N VAL A 45 -3.10 31.83 32.49
CA VAL A 45 -2.10 31.80 31.41
C VAL A 45 -1.41 33.17 31.32
N GLY A 46 -0.08 33.18 31.42
CA GLY A 46 0.76 34.36 31.31
C GLY A 46 1.39 34.56 29.92
N GLY A 47 1.34 33.53 29.07
CA GLY A 47 1.85 33.54 27.70
C GLY A 47 2.36 32.17 27.26
N TYR A 48 3.04 32.14 26.11
CA TYR A 48 3.55 30.94 25.46
C TYR A 48 5.03 31.04 25.12
N ARG A 49 5.70 29.89 25.02
CA ARG A 49 7.05 29.77 24.47
C ARG A 49 7.06 28.77 23.34
N ILE A 50 7.73 29.13 22.25
CA ILE A 50 8.02 28.25 21.12
C ILE A 50 9.38 27.64 21.32
N TYR A 51 9.48 26.32 21.16
CA TYR A 51 10.71 25.55 21.18
C TYR A 51 10.95 24.98 19.81
N TYR A 52 12.17 25.10 19.29
CA TYR A 52 12.53 24.48 18.02
C TYR A 52 13.98 24.03 17.94
N GLY A 53 14.23 23.05 17.07
CA GLY A 53 15.56 22.47 16.90
C GLY A 53 15.65 21.48 15.74
N PRO A 54 16.85 20.98 15.43
CA PRO A 54 17.10 20.17 14.25
C PRO A 54 16.59 18.72 14.34
N ALA A 55 16.16 18.26 15.53
CA ALA A 55 15.68 16.91 15.75
C ALA A 55 14.44 16.89 16.65
N SER A 56 13.58 15.88 16.45
CA SER A 56 12.34 15.70 17.22
C SER A 56 12.64 15.67 18.71
N ARG A 57 11.89 16.46 19.50
CA ARG A 57 12.05 16.62 20.96
C ARG A 57 13.43 17.09 21.43
N ALA A 58 14.32 17.49 20.52
CA ALA A 58 15.65 18.02 20.81
C ALA A 58 15.75 19.49 20.37
N TYR A 59 15.10 20.35 21.16
CA TYR A 59 15.01 21.78 20.87
C TYR A 59 16.27 22.51 21.33
N THR A 60 16.96 23.15 20.40
CA THR A 60 18.17 23.95 20.67
C THR A 60 17.85 25.43 20.87
N SER A 61 16.63 25.85 20.50
CA SER A 61 16.19 27.24 20.49
C SER A 61 14.85 27.38 21.19
N THR A 62 14.67 28.51 21.89
CA THR A 62 13.41 28.87 22.56
C THR A 62 13.11 30.35 22.31
N VAL A 63 11.84 30.68 22.07
CA VAL A 63 11.35 32.05 21.86
C VAL A 63 10.12 32.26 22.74
N ASP A 64 10.17 33.28 23.59
CA ASP A 64 9.00 33.74 24.33
C ASP A 64 8.15 34.64 23.43
N VAL A 65 6.89 34.26 23.24
CA VAL A 65 5.95 34.95 22.36
C VAL A 65 4.83 35.64 23.12
N GLY A 66 4.87 35.63 24.46
CA GLY A 66 3.86 36.23 25.32
C GLY A 66 2.46 35.72 25.01
N ASN A 67 1.47 36.61 24.98
CA ASN A 67 0.05 36.25 24.75
C ASN A 67 -0.33 36.08 23.27
N GLN A 68 0.64 36.02 22.35
CA GLN A 68 0.35 35.75 20.94
C GLN A 68 -0.11 34.29 20.77
N THR A 69 -0.94 34.04 19.76
CA THR A 69 -1.34 32.69 19.32
C THR A 69 -0.87 32.39 17.89
N THR A 70 -0.06 33.27 17.34
CA THR A 70 0.58 33.15 16.03
C THR A 70 1.96 33.80 16.09
N TYR A 71 2.96 33.18 15.45
CA TYR A 71 4.32 33.71 15.42
C TYR A 71 5.11 33.20 14.22
N THR A 72 5.90 34.07 13.61
CA THR A 72 6.79 33.72 12.50
C THR A 72 8.22 33.55 12.99
N VAL A 73 8.72 32.32 12.95
CA VAL A 73 10.14 32.01 13.14
C VAL A 73 10.87 32.28 11.83
N SER A 74 11.79 33.24 11.84
CA SER A 74 12.61 33.64 10.69
C SER A 74 14.05 33.12 10.81
N ASN A 75 14.85 33.30 9.76
CA ASN A 75 16.26 32.91 9.72
C ASN A 75 16.50 31.40 9.89
N LEU A 76 15.56 30.58 9.42
CA LEU A 76 15.74 29.14 9.36
C LEU A 76 16.59 28.79 8.14
N GLU A 77 17.55 27.89 8.32
CA GLU A 77 18.39 27.42 7.23
C GLU A 77 17.56 26.62 6.23
N GLU A 78 17.69 26.96 4.96
CA GLU A 78 16.98 26.28 3.88
C GLU A 78 17.44 24.82 3.76
N GLY A 79 16.49 23.91 3.54
CA GLY A 79 16.78 22.47 3.40
C GLY A 79 17.11 21.71 4.68
N LYS A 80 17.05 22.34 5.87
CA LYS A 80 17.26 21.65 7.16
C LYS A 80 15.95 21.32 7.89
N PRO A 81 15.89 20.17 8.61
CA PRO A 81 14.79 19.87 9.50
C PRO A 81 14.73 20.87 10.63
N TYR A 82 13.53 21.31 10.94
CA TYR A 82 13.21 21.96 12.20
C TYR A 82 11.91 21.37 12.74
N TYR A 83 11.94 21.04 14.02
CA TYR A 83 10.80 20.58 14.79
C TYR A 83 10.38 21.69 15.74
N PHE A 84 9.09 21.92 15.92
CA PHE A 84 8.52 23.01 16.72
C PHE A 84 7.49 22.47 17.70
N ALA A 85 7.52 22.95 18.93
CA ALA A 85 6.48 22.74 19.93
C ALA A 85 6.25 24.02 20.73
N VAL A 86 5.06 24.13 21.35
CA VAL A 86 4.68 25.27 22.18
C VAL A 86 4.37 24.80 23.60
N THR A 87 4.75 25.60 24.58
CA THR A 87 4.32 25.47 25.98
C THR A 87 3.55 26.73 26.39
N ALA A 88 2.71 26.61 27.42
CA ALA A 88 2.08 27.73 28.10
C ALA A 88 2.67 27.88 29.50
N TYR A 89 2.94 29.11 29.93
CA TYR A 89 3.40 29.41 31.29
C TYR A 89 2.35 30.24 32.05
N ASN A 90 2.34 30.14 33.37
CA ASN A 90 1.36 30.88 34.19
C ASN A 90 1.74 32.37 34.36
N THR A 91 0.81 33.24 34.76
CA THR A 91 1.07 34.69 34.96
C THR A 91 2.21 35.02 35.91
N ARG A 92 2.58 34.08 36.80
CA ARG A 92 3.69 34.23 37.75
C ARG A 92 5.02 33.68 37.23
N GLN A 93 5.04 33.06 36.05
CA GLN A 93 6.15 32.33 35.44
C GLN A 93 6.79 31.26 36.37
N THR A 94 6.01 30.74 37.32
CA THR A 94 6.46 29.71 38.27
C THR A 94 6.11 28.29 37.82
N PHE A 95 5.29 28.16 36.77
CA PHE A 95 4.88 26.88 36.19
C PHE A 95 4.77 27.02 34.67
N GLU A 96 5.25 25.99 33.99
CA GLU A 96 5.19 25.82 32.54
C GLU A 96 4.58 24.46 32.22
N SER A 97 3.75 24.40 31.18
CA SER A 97 3.10 23.17 30.73
C SER A 97 4.11 22.16 30.17
N GLY A 98 3.62 20.94 29.91
CA GLY A 98 4.27 20.08 28.92
C GLY A 98 4.21 20.70 27.52
N PHE A 99 5.06 20.21 26.63
CA PHE A 99 5.01 20.56 25.20
C PHE A 99 3.69 20.15 24.57
N SER A 100 3.21 20.97 23.63
CA SER A 100 2.15 20.63 22.67
C SER A 100 2.53 19.41 21.80
N ASN A 101 1.65 19.06 20.86
CA ASN A 101 2.04 18.29 19.69
C ASN A 101 3.19 18.99 18.95
N GLU A 102 4.04 18.20 18.28
CA GLU A 102 5.16 18.70 17.51
C GLU A 102 4.76 18.85 16.03
N VAL A 103 5.20 19.92 15.40
CA VAL A 103 5.13 20.11 13.94
C VAL A 103 6.54 20.28 13.39
N ASN A 104 6.77 19.97 12.12
CA ASN A 104 8.10 20.10 11.53
C ASN A 104 8.07 20.73 10.15
N ILE A 105 9.23 21.26 9.75
CA ILE A 105 9.53 21.64 8.37
C ILE A 105 10.89 21.04 7.99
N GLY A 106 11.10 20.70 6.73
CA GLY A 106 12.45 20.67 6.14
C GLY A 106 13.36 19.48 6.47
N GLY A 107 12.86 18.39 7.07
CA GLY A 107 13.56 17.10 7.11
C GLY A 107 12.82 16.11 6.25
N ASN A 108 13.14 16.09 4.95
CA ASN A 108 12.24 15.56 3.92
C ASN A 108 10.85 16.23 3.95
N THR A 109 10.23 16.29 2.79
CA THR A 109 8.78 16.26 2.71
C THR A 109 8.28 15.17 3.68
N VAL A 110 7.30 15.46 4.54
CA VAL A 110 6.44 14.36 4.99
C VAL A 110 5.81 13.87 3.70
N LEU A 111 6.41 12.85 3.10
CA LEU A 111 5.82 12.14 1.98
C LEU A 111 4.52 11.62 2.53
N LEU A 112 3.42 12.23 2.09
CA LEU A 112 2.09 11.74 2.37
C LEU A 112 1.99 10.44 1.60
N ALA A 113 2.25 9.35 2.32
CA ALA A 113 2.41 8.04 1.77
C ALA A 113 2.03 7.01 2.82
N PHE A 114 1.66 5.83 2.35
CA PHE A 114 1.37 4.70 3.20
C PHE A 114 1.77 3.42 2.50
N GLN A 115 2.40 2.52 3.25
CA GLN A 115 2.73 1.16 2.82
C GLN A 115 1.64 0.23 3.36
N GLU A 116 0.85 -0.35 2.46
CA GLU A 116 -0.34 -1.14 2.82
C GLU A 116 -0.02 -2.62 3.01
N SER A 117 0.73 -3.21 2.08
CA SER A 117 1.14 -4.62 2.14
C SER A 117 2.48 -4.83 1.45
N PRO A 118 3.42 -5.57 2.07
CA PRO A 118 3.38 -6.08 3.44
C PRO A 118 3.28 -4.96 4.47
N SER A 119 2.62 -5.25 5.59
CA SER A 119 2.57 -4.38 6.77
C SER A 119 3.46 -4.94 7.89
N GLN A 120 3.73 -4.14 8.93
CA GLN A 120 4.58 -4.57 10.04
C GLN A 120 4.04 -5.84 10.71
N GLY A 121 4.83 -6.90 10.71
CA GLY A 121 4.51 -8.21 11.29
C GLY A 121 3.51 -9.03 10.48
N SER A 122 3.17 -8.62 9.26
CA SER A 122 2.29 -9.39 8.36
C SER A 122 2.94 -10.71 7.91
N TYR A 123 2.09 -11.62 7.42
CA TYR A 123 2.50 -12.88 6.82
C TYR A 123 2.22 -12.81 5.32
N GLU A 124 3.19 -13.23 4.52
CA GLU A 124 3.15 -13.22 3.07
C GLU A 124 3.51 -14.61 2.52
N SER A 125 2.85 -15.03 1.44
CA SER A 125 3.08 -16.33 0.82
C SER A 125 2.64 -16.32 -0.64
N GLY A 126 3.25 -17.17 -1.47
CA GLY A 126 2.90 -17.28 -2.88
C GLY A 126 3.26 -16.03 -3.69
N VAL A 127 2.45 -15.73 -4.71
CA VAL A 127 2.59 -14.54 -5.54
C VAL A 127 1.66 -13.45 -5.02
N GLY A 128 2.22 -12.49 -4.30
CA GLY A 128 1.49 -11.38 -3.71
C GLY A 128 1.87 -10.02 -4.28
N LEU A 129 1.52 -8.98 -3.53
CA LEU A 129 1.64 -7.59 -3.95
C LEU A 129 2.36 -6.78 -2.88
N ILE A 130 3.37 -6.04 -3.31
CA ILE A 130 3.87 -4.88 -2.57
C ILE A 130 3.07 -3.67 -3.05
N ARG A 131 2.28 -3.05 -2.17
CA ARG A 131 1.44 -1.89 -2.53
C ARG A 131 1.33 -0.83 -1.46
N GLY A 132 0.96 0.35 -1.92
CA GLY A 132 0.55 1.47 -1.10
C GLY A 132 0.19 2.66 -1.97
N TRP A 133 0.26 3.84 -1.37
CA TRP A 133 0.10 5.10 -2.09
C TRP A 133 1.14 6.11 -1.64
N VAL A 134 1.47 7.06 -2.52
CA VAL A 134 2.34 8.20 -2.23
C VAL A 134 1.88 9.39 -3.05
N CYS A 135 1.79 10.57 -2.43
CA CYS A 135 1.50 11.80 -3.14
C CYS A 135 2.76 12.33 -3.84
N ASN A 136 2.60 12.84 -5.06
CA ASN A 136 3.62 13.63 -5.77
C ASN A 136 4.98 12.94 -5.99
N ALA A 137 5.03 11.61 -6.06
CA ALA A 137 6.24 10.90 -6.43
C ALA A 137 6.46 10.91 -7.96
N SER A 138 7.71 10.98 -8.40
CA SER A 138 8.08 10.69 -9.80
C SER A 138 8.41 9.21 -9.98
N THR A 139 8.94 8.58 -8.93
CA THR A 139 9.39 7.19 -8.88
C THR A 139 9.10 6.58 -7.52
N VAL A 140 8.76 5.29 -7.52
CA VAL A 140 8.65 4.49 -6.30
C VAL A 140 9.46 3.22 -6.49
N GLU A 141 10.28 2.91 -5.50
CA GLU A 141 11.19 1.78 -5.49
C GLU A 141 11.09 1.04 -4.17
N VAL A 142 11.31 -0.26 -4.23
CA VAL A 142 11.31 -1.12 -3.04
C VAL A 142 12.61 -1.90 -2.97
N GLU A 143 13.16 -2.04 -1.77
CA GLU A 143 14.30 -2.92 -1.49
C GLU A 143 13.84 -3.99 -0.51
N ILE A 144 14.15 -5.25 -0.82
CA ILE A 144 13.88 -6.39 0.05
C ILE A 144 15.23 -6.89 0.59
N ASP A 145 15.37 -6.97 1.92
CA ASP A 145 16.56 -7.45 2.63
C ASP A 145 17.87 -6.75 2.23
N GLY A 146 17.79 -5.46 1.89
CA GLY A 146 18.94 -4.68 1.42
C GLY A 146 19.44 -5.10 0.03
N GLY A 147 18.64 -5.86 -0.72
CA GLY A 147 18.89 -6.20 -2.11
C GLY A 147 18.77 -5.00 -3.05
N ALA A 148 18.91 -5.26 -4.36
CA ALA A 148 18.81 -4.21 -5.37
C ALA A 148 17.41 -3.56 -5.38
N PRO A 149 17.32 -2.23 -5.56
CA PRO A 149 16.05 -1.54 -5.71
C PRO A 149 15.23 -2.12 -6.89
N LEU A 150 13.96 -2.38 -6.63
CA LEU A 150 12.97 -2.81 -7.61
C LEU A 150 12.01 -1.66 -7.86
N LYS A 151 11.93 -1.22 -9.12
CA LYS A 151 10.97 -0.18 -9.51
C LYS A 151 9.56 -0.73 -9.48
N THR A 152 8.65 0.01 -8.85
CA THR A 152 7.22 -0.32 -8.84
C THR A 152 6.49 0.40 -9.98
N ALA A 153 5.32 -0.11 -10.37
CA ALA A 153 4.39 0.71 -11.12
C ALA A 153 3.79 1.78 -10.18
N TYR A 154 3.52 2.97 -10.70
CA TYR A 154 2.95 4.09 -9.93
C TYR A 154 1.95 4.89 -10.79
N GLY A 155 0.96 5.49 -10.15
CA GLY A 155 -0.07 6.32 -10.78
C GLY A 155 -1.41 5.61 -10.98
N ALA A 156 -1.65 4.49 -10.27
CA ALA A 156 -2.96 3.86 -10.25
C ALA A 156 -3.97 4.72 -9.45
N PRO A 157 -5.26 4.77 -9.86
CA PRO A 157 -6.26 5.60 -9.19
C PRO A 157 -6.61 5.07 -7.79
N ARG A 158 -6.73 6.01 -6.84
CA ARG A 158 -7.04 5.85 -5.41
C ARG A 158 -7.91 7.01 -4.97
N SER A 159 -9.23 6.86 -5.12
CA SER A 159 -10.22 7.90 -4.83
C SER A 159 -10.15 8.40 -3.39
N ASP A 160 -9.81 7.51 -2.45
CA ASP A 160 -9.62 7.79 -1.04
C ASP A 160 -8.47 8.78 -0.75
N THR A 161 -7.51 8.89 -1.65
CA THR A 161 -6.35 9.78 -1.50
C THR A 161 -6.57 11.18 -2.07
N ALA A 162 -7.68 11.44 -2.78
CA ALA A 162 -7.91 12.71 -3.47
C ALA A 162 -7.83 13.93 -2.55
N ALA A 163 -8.47 13.85 -1.38
CA ALA A 163 -8.48 14.94 -0.40
C ALA A 163 -7.09 15.19 0.20
N THR A 164 -6.26 14.15 0.27
CA THR A 164 -4.92 14.19 0.86
C THR A 164 -3.87 14.65 -0.15
N CYS A 165 -3.92 14.13 -1.37
CA CYS A 165 -2.90 14.33 -2.40
C CYS A 165 -3.26 15.37 -3.46
N GLY A 166 -4.53 15.82 -3.52
CA GLY A 166 -5.03 16.67 -4.60
C GLY A 166 -5.20 15.95 -5.95
N THR A 167 -4.99 14.63 -5.97
CA THR A 167 -5.12 13.75 -7.14
C THR A 167 -5.46 12.34 -6.67
N VAL A 168 -6.07 11.54 -7.54
CA VAL A 168 -6.33 10.11 -7.29
C VAL A 168 -5.20 9.21 -7.76
N ASN A 169 -4.31 9.68 -8.65
CA ASN A 169 -3.29 8.82 -9.27
C ASN A 169 -2.05 8.68 -8.38
N THR A 170 -2.22 8.03 -7.23
CA THR A 170 -1.23 7.99 -6.13
C THR A 170 -0.82 6.57 -5.76
N GLY A 171 -1.54 5.56 -6.26
CA GLY A 171 -1.27 4.16 -5.96
C GLY A 171 0.01 3.67 -6.63
N TYR A 172 0.82 2.90 -5.89
CA TYR A 172 1.90 2.10 -6.45
C TYR A 172 1.72 0.62 -6.16
N GLY A 173 2.33 -0.21 -6.99
CA GLY A 173 2.25 -1.66 -6.88
C GLY A 173 3.41 -2.39 -7.55
N LEU A 174 3.86 -3.47 -6.95
CA LEU A 174 4.78 -4.44 -7.53
C LEU A 174 4.32 -5.85 -7.19
N THR A 175 4.08 -6.67 -8.21
CA THR A 175 3.88 -8.11 -8.01
C THR A 175 5.20 -8.75 -7.60
N TYR A 176 5.17 -9.56 -6.55
CA TYR A 176 6.35 -10.26 -6.07
C TYR A 176 6.03 -11.70 -5.71
N ASN A 177 6.91 -12.62 -6.12
CA ASN A 177 6.82 -14.02 -5.70
C ASN A 177 7.59 -14.18 -4.38
N TRP A 178 6.86 -14.21 -3.27
CA TRP A 178 7.43 -14.38 -1.92
C TRP A 178 8.21 -15.68 -1.77
N GLY A 179 7.84 -16.71 -2.55
CA GLY A 179 8.57 -17.98 -2.59
C GLY A 179 10.05 -17.86 -2.98
N ALA A 180 10.46 -16.74 -3.60
CA ALA A 180 11.85 -16.47 -3.96
C ALA A 180 12.73 -16.04 -2.77
N LEU A 181 12.14 -15.59 -1.65
CA LEU A 181 12.88 -15.11 -0.48
C LEU A 181 13.28 -16.24 0.49
N GLY A 182 12.54 -17.35 0.47
CA GLY A 182 12.66 -18.42 1.47
C GLY A 182 11.80 -18.18 2.71
N ASP A 183 11.81 -19.14 3.63
CA ASP A 183 11.06 -19.04 4.88
C ASP A 183 11.78 -18.12 5.88
N GLY A 184 11.03 -17.28 6.61
CA GLY A 184 11.57 -16.52 7.72
C GLY A 184 11.09 -15.08 7.79
N VAL A 185 11.86 -14.25 8.51
CA VAL A 185 11.59 -12.81 8.65
C VAL A 185 12.37 -12.06 7.59
N HIS A 186 11.66 -11.20 6.86
CA HIS A 186 12.20 -10.35 5.81
C HIS A 186 11.90 -8.88 6.11
N SER A 187 12.64 -7.99 5.46
CA SER A 187 12.47 -6.55 5.56
C SER A 187 12.15 -5.95 4.19
N LEU A 188 11.14 -5.08 4.16
CA LEU A 188 10.81 -4.26 3.00
C LEU A 188 11.09 -2.81 3.34
N ARG A 189 11.90 -2.15 2.51
CA ARG A 189 12.12 -0.71 2.52
C ARG A 189 11.47 -0.11 1.28
N VAL A 190 10.75 0.99 1.44
CA VAL A 190 10.06 1.67 0.34
C VAL A 190 10.54 3.11 0.23
N LEU A 191 10.93 3.48 -0.99
CA LEU A 191 11.44 4.80 -1.33
C LEU A 191 10.55 5.47 -2.37
N ALA A 192 10.31 6.77 -2.21
CA ALA A 192 9.79 7.63 -3.27
C ALA A 192 10.85 8.66 -3.62
N ASP A 193 11.23 8.75 -4.89
CA ASP A 193 12.27 9.67 -5.39
C ASP A 193 13.59 9.60 -4.59
N GLY A 194 14.00 8.37 -4.24
CA GLY A 194 15.20 8.08 -3.46
C GLY A 194 15.07 8.32 -1.95
N VAL A 195 13.91 8.77 -1.47
CA VAL A 195 13.63 9.02 -0.06
C VAL A 195 12.83 7.87 0.54
N GLU A 196 13.38 7.20 1.56
CA GLU A 196 12.65 6.20 2.34
C GLU A 196 11.48 6.84 3.10
N PHE A 197 10.27 6.30 2.89
CA PHE A 197 9.08 6.70 3.67
C PHE A 197 8.49 5.55 4.49
N SER A 198 8.89 4.30 4.21
CA SER A 198 8.43 3.14 4.97
C SER A 198 9.49 2.06 5.06
N ARG A 199 9.51 1.39 6.21
CA ARG A 199 10.25 0.15 6.43
C ARG A 199 9.45 -0.76 7.33
N VAL A 200 9.23 -2.00 6.89
CA VAL A 200 8.48 -3.00 7.63
C VAL A 200 9.23 -4.32 7.69
N SER A 201 9.04 -5.07 8.76
CA SER A 201 9.41 -6.49 8.82
C SER A 201 8.18 -7.36 8.64
N PHE A 202 8.29 -8.45 7.89
CA PHE A 202 7.19 -9.37 7.61
C PHE A 202 7.70 -10.82 7.58
N TYR A 203 6.79 -11.78 7.66
CA TYR A 203 7.11 -13.21 7.65
C TYR A 203 6.76 -13.81 6.28
N VAL A 204 7.65 -14.64 5.75
CA VAL A 204 7.38 -15.44 4.55
C VAL A 204 7.29 -16.91 4.93
N THR A 205 6.30 -17.58 4.35
CA THR A 205 6.24 -19.05 4.32
C THR A 205 6.13 -19.53 2.88
N THR A 206 6.98 -20.48 2.53
CA THR A 206 7.07 -21.12 1.23
C THR A 206 6.62 -22.57 1.32
N LEU A 207 6.43 -23.18 0.15
CA LEU A 207 6.14 -24.61 0.01
C LEU A 207 7.41 -25.39 -0.40
N GLY A 208 8.59 -24.85 -0.10
CA GLY A 208 9.89 -25.46 -0.40
C GLY A 208 10.43 -25.22 -1.81
N GLN A 209 9.66 -24.59 -2.70
CA GLN A 209 10.11 -24.10 -4.00
C GLN A 209 9.44 -22.74 -4.30
N PRO A 210 10.06 -21.86 -5.10
CA PRO A 210 9.48 -20.56 -5.45
C PRO A 210 8.18 -20.66 -6.24
N PHE A 211 8.00 -21.71 -7.05
CA PHE A 211 6.81 -21.90 -7.87
C PHE A 211 6.54 -23.40 -8.03
N ILE A 212 5.30 -23.81 -7.78
CA ILE A 212 4.83 -25.19 -7.86
C ILE A 212 3.67 -25.28 -8.86
N ALA A 213 3.77 -26.24 -9.79
CA ALA A 213 2.80 -26.48 -10.84
C ALA A 213 2.41 -27.97 -10.90
N GLY A 214 1.27 -28.25 -11.51
CA GLY A 214 0.71 -29.59 -11.67
C GLY A 214 0.13 -30.18 -10.38
N ILE A 215 -0.22 -29.34 -9.38
CA ILE A 215 -0.75 -29.81 -8.10
C ILE A 215 -2.15 -29.24 -7.83
N SER A 216 -2.92 -29.96 -7.01
CA SER A 216 -4.22 -29.49 -6.55
C SER A 216 -4.35 -29.68 -5.05
N GLY A 217 -5.12 -28.81 -4.43
CA GLY A 217 -5.37 -28.82 -2.99
C GLY A 217 -6.67 -28.10 -2.70
N GLN A 218 -7.38 -28.53 -1.66
CA GLN A 218 -8.62 -27.91 -1.23
C GLN A 218 -8.80 -28.06 0.29
N GLY A 219 -9.44 -27.07 0.91
CA GLY A 219 -9.78 -27.08 2.33
C GLY A 219 -11.22 -26.63 2.53
N LEU A 220 -11.87 -27.13 3.59
CA LEU A 220 -13.20 -26.72 3.99
C LEU A 220 -13.14 -26.15 5.41
N LEU A 221 -13.28 -24.84 5.51
CA LEU A 221 -13.23 -24.07 6.73
C LEU A 221 -14.64 -24.03 7.33
N THR A 222 -14.96 -24.97 8.21
CA THR A 222 -16.32 -25.15 8.75
C THR A 222 -16.70 -24.13 9.81
N ASP A 223 -15.75 -23.34 10.29
CA ASP A 223 -15.86 -22.45 11.44
C ASP A 223 -15.49 -20.98 11.12
N PHE A 224 -15.37 -20.65 9.83
CA PHE A 224 -15.01 -19.30 9.36
C PHE A 224 -15.98 -18.76 8.31
N PRO A 225 -16.36 -17.47 8.34
CA PRO A 225 -16.17 -16.55 9.48
C PRO A 225 -17.11 -16.89 10.65
N GLN A 226 -18.07 -17.80 10.42
CA GLN A 226 -19.02 -18.30 11.39
C GLN A 226 -19.28 -19.79 11.14
N VAL A 227 -19.57 -20.55 12.20
CA VAL A 227 -19.75 -22.02 12.18
C VAL A 227 -20.89 -22.49 11.27
N THR A 228 -21.83 -21.61 10.91
CA THR A 228 -23.02 -21.95 10.11
C THR A 228 -22.82 -21.78 8.61
N LYS A 229 -21.68 -21.25 8.16
CA LYS A 229 -21.40 -20.95 6.75
C LYS A 229 -19.98 -21.40 6.40
N PRO A 230 -19.78 -22.68 6.04
CA PRO A 230 -18.46 -23.18 5.70
C PRO A 230 -17.92 -22.47 4.45
N VAL A 231 -16.62 -22.19 4.46
CA VAL A 231 -15.90 -21.58 3.34
C VAL A 231 -14.99 -22.62 2.71
N ALA A 232 -15.08 -22.81 1.39
CA ALA A 232 -14.18 -23.68 0.66
C ALA A 232 -13.03 -22.86 0.06
N VAL A 233 -11.81 -23.36 0.24
CA VAL A 233 -10.61 -22.80 -0.37
C VAL A 233 -9.98 -23.81 -1.32
N ARG A 234 -9.37 -23.35 -2.41
CA ARG A 234 -8.66 -24.18 -3.38
C ARG A 234 -7.32 -23.59 -3.76
N TRP A 235 -6.35 -24.46 -4.00
CA TRP A 235 -5.04 -24.09 -4.53
C TRP A 235 -5.19 -23.41 -5.89
N SER A 236 -4.52 -22.27 -6.04
CA SER A 236 -4.38 -21.54 -7.28
C SER A 236 -2.91 -21.47 -7.65
N GLU A 237 -2.52 -22.18 -8.72
CA GLU A 237 -1.15 -22.12 -9.26
C GLU A 237 -0.74 -20.70 -9.69
N PRO A 238 -1.58 -19.89 -10.36
CA PRO A 238 -1.20 -18.51 -10.67
C PRO A 238 -0.89 -17.69 -9.41
N HIS A 239 -1.65 -17.84 -8.33
CA HIS A 239 -1.44 -17.10 -7.09
C HIS A 239 -0.41 -17.76 -6.16
N GLN A 240 0.00 -19.00 -6.43
CA GLN A 240 0.80 -19.84 -5.52
C GLN A 240 0.24 -19.82 -4.09
N ASN A 241 -1.08 -19.77 -3.96
CA ASN A 241 -1.78 -19.64 -2.69
C ASN A 241 -3.22 -20.22 -2.80
N PHE A 242 -3.93 -20.31 -1.69
CA PHE A 242 -5.31 -20.74 -1.64
C PHE A 242 -6.28 -19.57 -1.85
N MET A 243 -7.25 -19.76 -2.75
CA MET A 243 -8.33 -18.80 -3.03
C MET A 243 -9.64 -19.30 -2.45
N ILE A 244 -10.50 -18.39 -2.00
CA ILE A 244 -11.88 -18.71 -1.62
C ILE A 244 -12.64 -18.98 -2.92
N VAL A 245 -13.31 -20.13 -2.99
CA VAL A 245 -14.03 -20.57 -4.20
C VAL A 245 -15.53 -20.78 -3.97
N ASP A 246 -15.94 -20.82 -2.70
CA ASP A 246 -17.33 -20.93 -2.26
C ASP A 246 -17.41 -20.47 -0.80
N ALA A 247 -18.39 -19.62 -0.48
CA ALA A 247 -18.62 -19.09 0.86
C ALA A 247 -20.01 -19.44 1.44
N ASN A 248 -20.80 -20.29 0.76
CA ASN A 248 -22.20 -20.52 1.14
C ASN A 248 -22.77 -21.91 0.82
N SER A 249 -22.01 -22.89 0.30
CA SER A 249 -22.57 -24.24 0.02
C SER A 249 -22.05 -25.36 0.91
N LEU A 250 -23.00 -26.06 1.56
CA LEU A 250 -22.83 -27.42 2.14
C LEU A 250 -22.62 -28.50 1.05
N ASN A 251 -22.62 -28.10 -0.23
CA ASN A 251 -22.54 -28.96 -1.41
C ASN A 251 -21.19 -28.86 -2.11
N SER A 252 -20.12 -28.61 -1.36
CA SER A 252 -18.73 -28.58 -1.85
C SER A 252 -18.25 -29.93 -2.42
N GLY A 253 -19.09 -30.97 -2.38
CA GLY A 253 -18.92 -32.20 -3.17
C GLY A 253 -19.34 -31.99 -4.62
N ARG A 254 -18.35 -31.75 -5.51
CA ARG A 254 -18.46 -31.63 -6.97
C ARG A 254 -18.90 -30.26 -7.50
N ALA A 255 -18.14 -29.20 -7.21
CA ALA A 255 -17.94 -28.21 -8.26
C ALA A 255 -17.20 -28.90 -9.41
N SER A 256 -17.79 -28.91 -10.60
CA SER A 256 -17.29 -29.61 -11.80
C SER A 256 -15.79 -29.37 -11.99
N LEU A 257 -15.04 -30.47 -12.09
CA LEU A 257 -13.65 -30.51 -12.57
C LEU A 257 -13.63 -30.13 -14.05
N ASN A 258 -13.81 -28.86 -14.37
CA ASN A 258 -13.28 -28.37 -15.63
C ASN A 258 -11.81 -28.08 -15.37
N SER A 259 -10.97 -29.05 -15.76
CA SER A 259 -9.55 -28.82 -15.99
C SER A 259 -9.44 -27.75 -17.06
N PHE A 260 -9.31 -26.49 -16.67
CA PHE A 260 -8.93 -25.44 -17.60
C PHE A 260 -7.41 -25.46 -17.73
N ALA A 261 -6.93 -26.48 -18.45
CA ALA A 261 -5.62 -26.41 -19.08
C ALA A 261 -5.73 -25.36 -20.19
N GLY A 262 -5.48 -24.10 -19.84
CA GLY A 262 -5.16 -23.09 -20.83
C GLY A 262 -3.79 -23.43 -21.40
N GLU A 263 -3.76 -24.03 -22.58
CA GLU A 263 -2.53 -24.21 -23.35
C GLU A 263 -1.85 -22.84 -23.54
N LEU A 264 -0.61 -22.74 -23.07
CA LEU A 264 0.30 -21.63 -23.34
C LEU A 264 0.67 -21.64 -24.83
N ALA A 265 -0.05 -20.91 -25.65
CA ALA A 265 0.45 -20.45 -26.95
C ALA A 265 1.39 -19.24 -26.73
N ALA A 266 2.55 -19.46 -26.09
CA ALA A 266 3.44 -18.39 -25.65
C ALA A 266 4.47 -17.90 -26.71
N ALA A 267 4.47 -18.46 -27.93
CA ALA A 267 5.55 -18.18 -28.89
C ALA A 267 5.34 -16.93 -29.78
N ALA A 268 4.15 -16.30 -29.78
CA ALA A 268 3.85 -15.17 -30.67
C ALA A 268 3.09 -14.00 -30.03
N ALA A 269 2.63 -14.13 -28.78
CA ALA A 269 1.87 -13.07 -28.13
C ALA A 269 2.78 -11.87 -27.82
N ARG A 270 2.30 -10.65 -28.12
CA ARG A 270 2.94 -9.38 -27.74
C ARG A 270 2.35 -8.78 -26.46
N ALA A 271 1.35 -9.46 -25.89
CA ALA A 271 0.69 -9.15 -24.63
C ALA A 271 0.00 -10.41 -24.09
N ILE A 272 -0.03 -10.61 -22.76
CA ILE A 272 -0.73 -11.70 -22.09
C ILE A 272 -1.39 -11.18 -20.82
N GLN A 273 -2.65 -11.59 -20.61
CA GLN A 273 -3.40 -11.47 -19.36
C GLN A 273 -3.17 -12.74 -18.54
N GLU A 274 -2.53 -12.62 -17.37
CA GLU A 274 -2.08 -13.77 -16.56
C GLU A 274 -3.07 -14.10 -15.43
N SER A 275 -3.60 -13.08 -14.74
CA SER A 275 -4.57 -13.25 -13.65
C SER A 275 -5.52 -12.06 -13.60
N PRO A 276 -6.84 -12.26 -13.52
CA PRO A 276 -7.53 -13.53 -13.71
C PRO A 276 -7.26 -14.14 -15.08
N SER A 277 -7.32 -15.47 -15.15
CA SER A 277 -7.21 -16.24 -16.39
C SER A 277 -8.58 -16.83 -16.73
N GLN A 278 -8.75 -17.34 -17.95
CA GLN A 278 -10.00 -17.98 -18.36
C GLN A 278 -10.42 -19.08 -17.37
N GLY A 279 -11.59 -18.95 -16.77
CA GLY A 279 -12.16 -19.87 -15.79
C GLY A 279 -11.50 -19.85 -14.41
N SER A 280 -10.66 -18.85 -14.09
CA SER A 280 -10.06 -18.74 -12.76
C SER A 280 -11.09 -18.37 -11.69
N TYR A 281 -10.69 -18.56 -10.43
CA TYR A 281 -11.42 -18.09 -9.26
C TYR A 281 -10.64 -16.97 -8.59
N GLU A 282 -11.33 -15.88 -8.27
CA GLU A 282 -10.78 -14.72 -7.59
C GLU A 282 -11.56 -14.41 -6.30
N SER A 283 -10.86 -13.95 -5.28
CA SER A 283 -11.46 -13.61 -3.98
C SER A 283 -10.57 -12.65 -3.20
N GLY A 284 -11.20 -11.85 -2.33
CA GLY A 284 -10.48 -10.88 -1.50
C GLY A 284 -9.86 -9.75 -2.33
N VAL A 285 -8.71 -9.25 -1.88
CA VAL A 285 -7.94 -8.24 -2.60
C VAL A 285 -6.72 -8.89 -3.25
N SER A 286 -6.71 -8.97 -4.58
CA SER A 286 -5.60 -9.54 -5.34
C SER A 286 -5.32 -8.70 -6.60
N LEU A 287 -4.63 -9.28 -7.58
CA LEU A 287 -4.09 -8.61 -8.74
C LEU A 287 -4.81 -8.98 -10.02
N ILE A 288 -5.18 -7.94 -10.79
CA ILE A 288 -5.28 -8.04 -12.24
C ILE A 288 -3.89 -7.77 -12.80
N ARG A 289 -3.26 -8.76 -13.45
CA ARG A 289 -1.88 -8.64 -13.91
C ARG A 289 -1.60 -9.39 -15.20
N GLY A 290 -0.53 -8.99 -15.84
CA GLY A 290 0.01 -9.61 -17.05
C GLY A 290 1.22 -8.86 -17.56
N TRP A 291 1.49 -8.98 -18.86
CA TRP A 291 2.53 -8.21 -19.52
C TRP A 291 2.13 -7.77 -20.93
N VAL A 292 2.68 -6.63 -21.35
CA VAL A 292 2.52 -6.06 -22.69
C VAL A 292 3.89 -5.56 -23.16
N CYS A 293 4.35 -5.98 -24.34
CA CYS A 293 5.71 -5.66 -24.80
C CYS A 293 5.97 -4.16 -24.90
N ASN A 294 4.99 -3.41 -25.43
CA ASN A 294 5.03 -1.95 -25.53
C ASN A 294 3.59 -1.42 -25.40
N ALA A 295 3.38 -0.50 -24.47
CA ALA A 295 2.14 0.26 -24.34
C ALA A 295 2.43 1.64 -23.74
N SER A 296 1.64 2.65 -24.09
CA SER A 296 1.58 3.92 -23.36
C SER A 296 0.59 3.84 -22.20
N THR A 297 -0.50 3.11 -22.39
CA THR A 297 -1.50 2.81 -21.35
C THR A 297 -1.91 1.34 -21.38
N VAL A 298 -2.13 0.77 -20.19
CA VAL A 298 -2.84 -0.50 -20.02
C VAL A 298 -4.08 -0.22 -19.18
N GLU A 299 -5.23 -0.66 -19.69
CA GLU A 299 -6.53 -0.46 -19.05
C GLU A 299 -7.24 -1.80 -18.93
N VAL A 300 -8.08 -1.92 -17.91
CA VAL A 300 -8.94 -3.08 -17.73
C VAL A 300 -10.38 -2.65 -17.51
N GLU A 301 -11.31 -3.44 -18.01
CA GLU A 301 -12.75 -3.19 -17.93
C GLU A 301 -13.40 -4.48 -17.41
N ILE A 302 -14.16 -4.37 -16.31
CA ILE A 302 -14.85 -5.49 -15.68
C ILE A 302 -16.35 -5.33 -15.94
N ASP A 303 -17.00 -6.36 -16.48
CA ASP A 303 -18.44 -6.41 -16.75
C ASP A 303 -18.99 -5.22 -17.55
N GLY A 304 -18.18 -4.67 -18.46
CA GLY A 304 -18.54 -3.48 -19.25
C GLY A 304 -18.63 -2.19 -18.43
N GLY A 305 -18.05 -2.17 -17.23
CA GLY A 305 -17.98 -1.01 -16.34
C GLY A 305 -16.96 0.05 -16.77
N GLU A 306 -16.49 0.85 -15.81
CA GLU A 306 -15.48 1.87 -16.05
C GLU A 306 -14.13 1.24 -16.42
N ARG A 307 -13.40 1.89 -17.33
CA ARG A 307 -12.02 1.51 -17.64
C ARG A 307 -11.08 1.97 -16.53
N LEU A 308 -10.43 1.01 -15.90
CA LEU A 308 -9.46 1.22 -14.83
C LEU A 308 -8.06 1.17 -15.39
N LYS A 309 -7.28 2.23 -15.16
CA LYS A 309 -5.88 2.28 -15.58
C LYS A 309 -5.03 1.38 -14.67
N ALA A 310 -4.34 0.41 -15.26
CA ALA A 310 -3.37 -0.42 -14.58
C ALA A 310 -1.99 0.28 -14.53
N GLY A 311 -1.24 0.02 -13.47
CA GLY A 311 0.16 0.40 -13.42
C GLY A 311 0.96 -0.46 -14.41
N TYR A 312 1.86 0.14 -15.18
CA TYR A 312 2.65 -0.53 -16.23
C TYR A 312 4.13 -0.17 -16.13
N GLY A 313 5.01 -1.07 -16.57
CA GLY A 313 6.45 -0.85 -16.70
C GLY A 313 7.29 -1.52 -15.62
N THR A 314 6.75 -2.51 -14.91
CA THR A 314 7.55 -3.34 -13.97
C THR A 314 8.40 -4.35 -14.72
N ALA A 315 9.55 -4.70 -14.14
CA ALA A 315 10.49 -5.62 -14.76
C ALA A 315 9.95 -7.07 -14.78
N ARG A 316 10.12 -7.72 -15.93
CA ARG A 316 9.76 -9.08 -16.31
C ARG A 316 10.90 -9.64 -17.18
N PRO A 317 11.99 -10.12 -16.56
CA PRO A 317 13.14 -10.62 -17.31
C PRO A 317 12.79 -11.74 -18.30
N ASP A 318 11.75 -12.53 -17.97
CA ASP A 318 11.22 -13.62 -18.79
C ASP A 318 10.67 -13.16 -20.14
N THR A 319 10.22 -11.91 -20.27
CA THR A 319 9.66 -11.37 -21.52
C THR A 319 10.72 -10.72 -22.41
N ALA A 320 11.94 -10.50 -21.91
CA ALA A 320 12.95 -9.70 -22.59
C ALA A 320 13.32 -10.23 -23.98
N ALA A 321 13.43 -11.56 -24.13
CA ALA A 321 13.73 -12.20 -25.41
C ALA A 321 12.62 -11.98 -26.46
N ASN A 322 11.36 -11.88 -26.03
CA ASN A 322 10.20 -11.70 -26.90
C ASN A 322 9.92 -10.21 -27.19
N CYS A 323 10.05 -9.36 -26.16
CA CYS A 323 9.66 -7.96 -26.23
C CYS A 323 10.81 -7.01 -26.58
N GLY A 324 12.06 -7.47 -26.50
CA GLY A 324 13.27 -6.64 -26.67
C GLY A 324 13.58 -5.73 -25.47
N ASN A 325 12.79 -5.83 -24.40
CA ASN A 325 12.97 -5.13 -23.13
C ASN A 325 12.27 -5.93 -22.01
N ALA A 326 12.67 -5.71 -20.75
CA ALA A 326 12.08 -6.39 -19.60
C ALA A 326 10.98 -5.58 -18.92
N ASN A 327 10.76 -4.31 -19.24
CA ASN A 327 9.81 -3.46 -18.49
C ASN A 327 8.39 -3.59 -19.05
N THR A 328 7.89 -4.82 -19.06
CA THR A 328 6.65 -5.17 -19.77
C THR A 328 5.50 -5.51 -18.83
N GLY A 329 5.74 -5.63 -17.52
CA GLY A 329 4.69 -6.02 -16.57
C GLY A 329 3.65 -4.93 -16.35
N TYR A 330 2.38 -5.31 -16.19
CA TYR A 330 1.34 -4.46 -15.63
C TYR A 330 0.63 -5.14 -14.47
N ALA A 331 0.08 -4.33 -13.57
CA ALA A 331 -0.70 -4.79 -12.43
C ALA A 331 -1.70 -3.73 -11.99
N LEU A 332 -2.87 -4.18 -11.53
CA LEU A 332 -3.87 -3.38 -10.84
C LEU A 332 -4.34 -4.17 -9.62
N ALA A 333 -4.19 -3.57 -8.43
CA ALA A 333 -4.80 -4.11 -7.22
C ALA A 333 -6.31 -3.95 -7.30
N PHE A 334 -7.05 -5.02 -7.06
CA PHE A 334 -8.51 -5.00 -7.16
C PHE A 334 -9.13 -5.77 -5.99
N ASN A 335 -10.19 -5.21 -5.40
CA ASN A 335 -10.98 -5.89 -4.38
C ASN A 335 -12.13 -6.64 -5.04
N TRP A 336 -11.96 -7.94 -5.24
CA TRP A 336 -12.94 -8.81 -5.88
C TRP A 336 -14.28 -8.84 -5.14
N ASN A 337 -14.26 -8.58 -3.82
CA ASN A 337 -15.46 -8.56 -3.00
C ASN A 337 -16.47 -7.48 -3.45
N SER A 338 -16.06 -6.45 -4.20
CA SER A 338 -16.94 -5.41 -4.71
C SER A 338 -17.84 -5.87 -5.87
N LEU A 339 -17.51 -7.00 -6.51
CA LEU A 339 -18.28 -7.52 -7.65
C LEU A 339 -19.46 -8.41 -7.24
N GLY A 340 -19.38 -9.02 -6.05
CA GLY A 340 -20.32 -10.03 -5.59
C GLY A 340 -20.00 -11.44 -6.08
N ASP A 341 -20.79 -12.42 -5.65
CA ASP A 341 -20.61 -13.82 -6.05
C ASP A 341 -21.11 -14.03 -7.49
N GLY A 342 -20.35 -14.74 -8.32
CA GLY A 342 -20.81 -15.10 -9.66
C GLY A 342 -19.71 -15.22 -10.71
N ILE A 343 -20.14 -15.31 -11.98
CA ILE A 343 -19.25 -15.27 -13.14
C ILE A 343 -19.18 -13.83 -13.63
N HIS A 344 -17.96 -13.35 -13.84
CA HIS A 344 -17.63 -12.02 -14.30
C HIS A 344 -16.75 -12.08 -15.55
N THR A 345 -16.62 -10.94 -16.22
CA THR A 345 -15.80 -10.78 -17.42
C THR A 345 -14.77 -9.69 -17.23
N LEU A 346 -13.54 -9.92 -17.72
CA LEU A 346 -12.47 -8.94 -17.75
C LEU A 346 -12.00 -8.75 -19.19
N ARG A 347 -12.01 -7.51 -19.66
CA ARG A 347 -11.34 -7.08 -20.89
C ARG A 347 -10.06 -6.32 -20.53
N ALA A 348 -8.95 -6.66 -21.16
CA ALA A 348 -7.68 -5.95 -21.00
C ALA A 348 -7.27 -5.29 -22.32
N LEU A 349 -6.88 -4.02 -22.24
CA LEU A 349 -6.58 -3.18 -23.40
C LEU A 349 -5.19 -2.55 -23.25
N ALA A 350 -4.45 -2.50 -24.35
CA ALA A 350 -3.20 -1.77 -24.48
C ALA A 350 -3.38 -0.66 -25.53
N ASP A 351 -3.18 0.59 -25.15
CA ASP A 351 -3.40 1.75 -26.02
C ASP A 351 -4.80 1.77 -26.68
N GLY A 352 -5.80 1.33 -25.92
CA GLY A 352 -7.20 1.21 -26.38
C GLY A 352 -7.51 -0.01 -27.24
N VAL A 353 -6.54 -0.87 -27.55
CA VAL A 353 -6.72 -2.12 -28.30
C VAL A 353 -6.86 -3.30 -27.34
N GLU A 354 -7.96 -4.04 -27.45
CA GLU A 354 -8.18 -5.26 -26.66
C GLU A 354 -7.16 -6.35 -27.02
N PHE A 355 -6.52 -6.92 -26.01
CA PHE A 355 -5.62 -8.08 -26.15
C PHE A 355 -6.07 -9.29 -25.33
N ALA A 356 -7.02 -9.12 -24.42
CA ALA A 356 -7.63 -10.23 -23.69
C ALA A 356 -9.10 -9.93 -23.35
N ASN A 357 -9.92 -10.98 -23.36
CA ASN A 357 -11.30 -10.97 -22.89
C ASN A 357 -11.58 -12.35 -22.26
N ILE A 358 -11.68 -12.40 -20.94
CA ILE A 358 -11.76 -13.64 -20.18
C ILE A 358 -12.96 -13.64 -19.25
N SER A 359 -13.49 -14.83 -18.96
CA SER A 359 -14.47 -15.04 -17.90
C SER A 359 -13.82 -15.66 -16.68
N PHE A 360 -14.19 -15.22 -15.48
CA PHE A 360 -13.68 -15.72 -14.21
C PHE A 360 -14.82 -15.77 -13.17
N SER A 361 -14.61 -16.51 -12.08
CA SER A 361 -15.59 -16.61 -10.99
C SER A 361 -15.12 -15.83 -9.76
N VAL A 362 -16.04 -15.19 -9.05
CA VAL A 362 -15.79 -14.54 -7.76
C VAL A 362 -16.58 -15.23 -6.67
N ALA A 363 -15.95 -15.43 -5.52
CA ALA A 363 -16.60 -15.83 -4.28
C ALA A 363 -16.21 -14.85 -3.16
N THR A 364 -17.22 -14.34 -2.47
CA THR A 364 -17.10 -13.30 -1.45
C THR A 364 -17.60 -13.80 -0.10
N LEU A 365 -17.17 -13.14 0.98
CA LEU A 365 -17.67 -13.42 2.33
C LEU A 365 -18.91 -12.58 2.67
N GLY A 366 -19.58 -11.98 1.67
CA GLY A 366 -20.77 -11.15 1.84
C GLY A 366 -20.51 -9.72 2.34
N SER A 367 -19.25 -9.28 2.37
CA SER A 367 -18.87 -7.89 2.67
C SER A 367 -17.63 -7.50 1.86
N GLU A 368 -17.51 -6.22 1.51
CA GLU A 368 -16.36 -5.71 0.75
C GLU A 368 -15.07 -5.80 1.57
N PHE A 369 -15.15 -5.44 2.86
CA PHE A 369 -14.07 -5.57 3.84
C PHE A 369 -14.60 -6.20 5.12
N LEU A 370 -14.09 -7.39 5.43
CA LEU A 370 -14.31 -8.09 6.67
C LEU A 370 -13.19 -7.73 7.65
N THR A 371 -13.54 -7.06 8.74
CA THR A 371 -12.60 -6.49 9.71
C THR A 371 -12.95 -6.86 11.14
N GLY A 372 -11.95 -6.85 12.02
CA GLY A 372 -12.14 -7.09 13.45
C GLY A 372 -12.41 -8.55 13.78
N LEU A 373 -12.00 -9.47 12.89
CA LEU A 373 -12.09 -10.90 13.17
C LEU A 373 -11.00 -11.33 14.15
N PRO A 374 -11.28 -12.29 15.05
CA PRO A 374 -10.23 -12.91 15.83
C PRO A 374 -9.23 -13.62 14.90
N SER A 375 -8.00 -13.82 15.40
CA SER A 375 -7.01 -14.62 14.66
C SER A 375 -7.58 -16.00 14.35
N TYR A 376 -7.57 -16.36 13.07
CA TYR A 376 -8.08 -17.63 12.59
C TYR A 376 -7.00 -18.36 11.79
N GLN A 377 -6.87 -19.66 12.03
CA GLN A 377 -6.01 -20.55 11.25
C GLN A 377 -6.76 -21.84 10.91
N HIS A 378 -6.43 -22.41 9.75
CA HIS A 378 -6.99 -23.67 9.29
C HIS A 378 -5.91 -24.53 8.65
N THR A 379 -5.95 -25.84 8.89
CA THR A 379 -4.99 -26.78 8.32
C THR A 379 -5.60 -27.50 7.12
N VAL A 380 -5.02 -27.29 5.95
CA VAL A 380 -5.28 -28.09 4.76
C VAL A 380 -4.38 -29.34 4.81
N ALA A 381 -5.00 -30.50 4.94
CA ALA A 381 -4.30 -31.78 4.98
C ALA A 381 -3.79 -32.20 3.59
N ASP A 382 -2.74 -33.02 3.57
CA ASP A 382 -2.16 -33.65 2.37
C ASP A 382 -1.74 -32.66 1.26
N PHE A 383 -1.28 -31.47 1.64
CA PHE A 383 -0.81 -30.42 0.75
C PHE A 383 0.52 -29.81 1.24
N PRO A 384 1.54 -29.63 0.36
CA PRO A 384 1.52 -29.78 -1.10
C PRO A 384 1.66 -31.24 -1.60
N SER A 385 1.84 -32.20 -0.69
CA SER A 385 1.92 -33.63 -0.99
C SER A 385 1.28 -34.45 0.12
N THR A 386 0.91 -35.70 -0.19
CA THR A 386 0.39 -36.64 0.82
C THR A 386 1.30 -36.73 2.05
N GLY A 387 0.70 -36.66 3.23
CA GLY A 387 1.40 -36.68 4.53
C GLY A 387 2.01 -35.34 4.96
N ARG A 388 1.85 -34.26 4.17
CA ARG A 388 2.22 -32.89 4.54
C ARG A 388 0.98 -32.06 4.74
N ASN A 389 1.01 -31.14 5.70
CA ASN A 389 -0.12 -30.27 5.98
C ASN A 389 0.27 -28.81 5.80
N THR A 390 -0.64 -27.99 5.28
CA THR A 390 -0.42 -26.55 5.10
C THR A 390 -1.36 -25.77 6.00
N VAL A 391 -0.80 -24.84 6.78
CA VAL A 391 -1.54 -23.99 7.71
C VAL A 391 -1.82 -22.65 7.03
N LEU A 392 -3.11 -22.35 6.90
CA LEU A 392 -3.62 -21.08 6.39
C LEU A 392 -3.96 -20.17 7.56
N ARG A 393 -3.79 -18.85 7.37
CA ARG A 393 -4.22 -17.81 8.30
C ARG A 393 -5.02 -16.75 7.58
N TRP A 394 -6.10 -16.28 8.20
CA TRP A 394 -6.84 -15.13 7.69
C TRP A 394 -5.97 -13.87 7.69
N SER A 395 -5.92 -13.17 6.55
CA SER A 395 -5.26 -11.89 6.39
C SER A 395 -6.28 -10.82 6.03
N GLU A 396 -6.60 -9.95 6.99
CA GLU A 396 -7.50 -8.81 6.77
C GLU A 396 -7.02 -7.87 5.64
N PRO A 397 -5.72 -7.51 5.52
CA PRO A 397 -5.26 -6.67 4.40
C PRO A 397 -5.48 -7.30 3.01
N HIS A 398 -5.39 -8.63 2.92
CA HIS A 398 -5.61 -9.37 1.67
C HIS A 398 -7.07 -9.78 1.47
N GLN A 399 -7.92 -9.65 2.50
CA GLN A 399 -9.28 -10.19 2.52
C GLN A 399 -9.34 -11.66 2.07
N ASN A 400 -8.28 -12.41 2.40
CA ASN A 400 -8.05 -13.78 1.93
C ASN A 400 -7.05 -14.48 2.87
N PHE A 401 -6.68 -15.72 2.55
CA PHE A 401 -5.76 -16.52 3.35
C PHE A 401 -4.32 -16.42 2.87
N VAL A 402 -3.39 -16.48 3.83
CA VAL A 402 -1.96 -16.63 3.59
C VAL A 402 -1.47 -17.92 4.23
N ILE A 403 -0.46 -18.54 3.64
CA ILE A 403 0.20 -19.71 4.19
C ILE A 403 1.15 -19.22 5.29
N VAL A 404 1.05 -19.83 6.48
CA VAL A 404 1.86 -19.48 7.65
C VAL A 404 2.60 -20.67 8.25
N GLY A 405 2.44 -21.86 7.67
CA GLY A 405 3.21 -23.03 8.06
C GLY A 405 3.00 -24.21 7.11
N VAL A 406 4.01 -25.07 7.05
CA VAL A 406 3.94 -26.39 6.42
C VAL A 406 4.48 -27.41 7.43
N GLN A 407 3.68 -28.42 7.76
CA GLN A 407 3.98 -29.47 8.74
C GLN A 407 4.24 -30.80 8.05
#